data_AF-A0A838FXA8-F1
#
_entry.id   AF-A0A838FXA8-F1
#
_cell.length_a   1.000
_cell.length_b   1.000
_cell.length_c   1.000
_cell.angle_alpha   90.00
_cell.angle_beta   90.00
_cell.angle_gamma   90.00
#
_symmetry.space_group_name_H-M   'P 1'
#
loop_
_entity.id
_entity.type
_entity.pdbx_description
1 polymer ?
#
loop_
_entity_poly.entity_id
_entity_poly.type
_entity_poly.pdbx_seq_one_letter_code
_entity_poly.pdbx_strand_id
1 'polypeptide(L)'
;MIRVVASQARDGIVLTPDLRGSAGGRGAHLHPRLECLDLAVRRKAFGRALRMQGAMDDSALRTHVRRVDSTTTDRTTDPTGAVDDQKRSTRS
;
A
#
# COMPACT_ATOMS: atom_id res chain seq x y z
N MET A 1 -4.08 -3.21 3.46
CA MET A 1 -2.66 -3.56 3.21
C MET A 1 -2.58 -4.31 1.89
N ILE A 2 -1.55 -4.05 1.09
CA ILE A 2 -1.23 -4.72 -0.17
C ILE A 2 0.01 -5.60 0.07
N ARG A 3 -0.06 -6.87 -0.32
CA ARG A 3 1.11 -7.73 -0.40
C ARG A 3 1.79 -7.49 -1.74
N VAL A 4 3.08 -7.22 -1.70
CA VAL A 4 3.94 -6.97 -2.86
C VAL A 4 4.91 -8.14 -3.00
N VAL A 5 5.03 -8.66 -4.21
CA VAL A 5 5.97 -9.72 -4.55
C VAL A 5 6.86 -9.27 -5.70
N ALA A 6 8.03 -9.89 -5.82
CA ALA A 6 8.91 -9.72 -6.97
C ALA A 6 8.68 -10.88 -7.94
N SER A 7 8.52 -10.56 -9.22
CA SER A 7 8.55 -11.52 -10.32
C SER A 7 9.80 -11.27 -11.17
N GLN A 8 10.43 -12.33 -11.66
CA GLN A 8 11.52 -12.20 -12.63
C GLN A 8 10.94 -12.05 -14.04
N ALA A 9 11.29 -10.95 -14.70
CA ALA A 9 11.03 -10.72 -16.11
C ALA A 9 12.32 -10.91 -16.92
N ARG A 10 12.21 -10.93 -18.25
CA ARG A 10 13.37 -11.09 -19.15
C ARG A 10 14.44 -10.02 -18.92
N ASP A 11 14.02 -8.81 -18.59
CA ASP A 11 14.90 -7.63 -18.51
C ASP A 11 15.16 -7.17 -17.06
N GLY A 12 14.72 -7.93 -16.05
CA GLY A 12 14.95 -7.56 -14.66
C GLY A 12 13.88 -8.05 -13.69
N ILE A 13 13.71 -7.33 -12.59
CA ILE A 13 12.76 -7.68 -11.52
C ILE A 13 11.59 -6.71 -11.56
N VAL A 14 10.38 -7.24 -11.58
CA VAL A 14 9.15 -6.45 -11.58
C VAL A 14 8.42 -6.64 -10.26
N LEU A 15 8.06 -5.54 -9.61
CA LEU A 15 7.25 -5.54 -8.40
C LEU A 15 5.77 -5.62 -8.79
N THR A 16 5.08 -6.64 -8.28
CA THR A 16 3.67 -6.87 -8.56
C THR A 16 2.86 -7.02 -7.27
N PRO A 17 1.63 -6.53 -7.24
CA PRO A 17 0.73 -6.78 -6.12
C PRO A 17 0.25 -8.24 -6.17
N ASP A 18 0.34 -8.95 -5.06
CA ASP A 18 -0.24 -10.27 -4.91
C ASP A 18 -1.73 -10.16 -4.54
N LEU A 19 -2.57 -10.17 -5.56
CA LEU A 19 -4.02 -10.04 -5.42
C LEU A 19 -4.71 -11.33 -4.99
N ARG A 20 -4.05 -12.48 -5.21
CA ARG A 20 -4.65 -13.80 -4.97
C ARG A 20 -4.13 -14.47 -3.70
N GLY A 21 -3.18 -13.85 -2.99
CA GLY A 21 -2.52 -14.46 -1.84
C GLY A 21 -1.78 -15.77 -2.19
N SER A 22 -1.61 -16.05 -3.48
CA SER A 22 -1.22 -17.36 -4.00
C SER A 22 0.26 -17.43 -4.35
N ALA A 23 0.96 -16.29 -4.30
CA ALA A 23 2.39 -16.26 -4.56
C ALA A 23 3.15 -16.93 -3.42
N GLY A 24 3.67 -18.13 -3.68
CA GLY A 24 4.56 -18.84 -2.76
C GLY A 24 5.86 -18.06 -2.55
N GLY A 25 6.32 -17.95 -1.31
CA GLY A 25 7.60 -17.32 -0.96
C GLY A 25 7.50 -15.97 -0.26
N ARG A 26 8.54 -15.14 -0.41
CA ARG A 26 8.74 -13.89 0.35
C ARG A 26 7.91 -12.76 -0.26
N GLY A 27 7.17 -12.04 0.57
CA GLY A 27 6.42 -10.84 0.18
C GLY A 27 6.70 -9.67 1.12
N ALA A 28 6.51 -8.46 0.62
CA ALA A 28 6.55 -7.22 1.40
C ALA A 28 5.13 -6.69 1.60
N HIS A 29 4.86 -6.05 2.73
CA HIS A 29 3.56 -5.45 3.00
C HIS A 29 3.66 -3.93 2.84
N LEU A 30 2.69 -3.36 2.13
CA LEU A 30 2.62 -1.94 1.84
C LEU A 30 1.21 -1.41 2.13
N HIS A 31 1.10 -0.20 2.64
CA HIS A 31 -0.20 0.48 2.66
C HIS A 31 -0.62 0.85 1.22
N PRO A 32 -1.92 0.84 0.90
CA PRO A 32 -2.42 1.22 -0.42
C PRO A 32 -2.39 2.75 -0.64
N ARG A 33 -1.24 3.39 -0.37
CA ARG A 33 -1.00 4.83 -0.53
C ARG A 33 0.23 5.06 -1.39
N LEU A 34 0.14 5.98 -2.35
CA LEU A 34 1.28 6.29 -3.24
C LEU A 34 2.52 6.78 -2.47
N GLU A 35 2.34 7.57 -1.42
CA GLU A 35 3.43 8.06 -0.57
C GLU A 35 4.24 6.92 0.07
N CYS A 36 3.55 5.85 0.49
CA CYS A 36 4.18 4.67 1.08
C CYS A 36 5.02 3.93 0.04
N LEU A 37 4.52 3.83 -1.20
CA LEU A 37 5.27 3.25 -2.31
C LEU A 37 6.54 4.05 -2.60
N ASP A 38 6.41 5.37 -2.77
CA ASP A 38 7.53 6.26 -3.07
C ASP A 38 8.60 6.22 -1.97
N LEU A 39 8.18 6.16 -0.71
CA LEU A 39 9.11 6.00 0.40
C LEU A 39 9.81 4.63 0.37
N ALA A 40 9.08 3.55 0.08
CA ALA A 40 9.63 2.20 0.02
C ALA A 40 10.64 2.03 -1.14
N VAL A 41 10.37 2.61 -2.31
CA VAL A 41 11.29 2.64 -3.45
C VAL A 41 12.54 3.43 -3.12
N ARG A 42 12.39 4.68 -2.64
CA ARG A 42 13.53 5.54 -2.27
C ARG A 42 14.45 4.89 -1.24
N ARG A 43 13.88 4.18 -0.26
CA ARG A 43 14.63 3.48 0.80
C ARG A 43 15.12 2.09 0.40
N LYS A 44 14.87 1.64 -0.83
CA LYS A 44 15.18 0.28 -1.31
C LYS A 44 14.60 -0.82 -0.40
N ALA A 45 13.44 -0.56 0.19
CA ALA A 45 12.81 -1.44 1.18
C ALA A 45 12.42 -2.79 0.55
N PHE A 46 11.95 -2.79 -0.70
CA PHE A 46 11.58 -4.01 -1.42
C PHE A 46 12.78 -4.92 -1.68
N GLY A 47 13.94 -4.36 -2.04
CA GLY A 47 15.16 -5.15 -2.23
C GLY A 47 15.54 -5.89 -0.95
N ARG A 48 15.47 -5.22 0.21
CA ARG A 48 15.73 -5.84 1.52
C ARG A 48 14.69 -6.90 1.89
N ALA A 49 13.40 -6.59 1.72
CA ALA A 49 12.30 -7.49 2.11
C ALA A 49 12.23 -8.74 1.22
N LEU A 50 12.46 -8.57 -0.08
CA LEU A 50 12.39 -9.61 -1.10
C LEU A 50 13.74 -10.30 -1.35
N ARG A 51 14.82 -9.82 -0.70
CA ARG A 51 16.22 -10.26 -0.89
C ARG A 51 16.67 -10.21 -2.35
N MET A 52 16.26 -9.16 -3.03
CA MET A 52 16.57 -8.90 -4.42
C MET A 52 17.56 -7.74 -4.54
N GLN A 53 18.52 -7.88 -5.45
CA GLN A 53 19.49 -6.83 -5.77
C GLN A 53 19.26 -6.35 -7.21
N GLY A 54 19.49 -5.07 -7.45
CA GLY A 54 19.37 -4.46 -8.79
C GLY A 54 18.18 -3.50 -8.93
N ALA A 55 18.03 -2.98 -10.15
CA ALA A 55 16.90 -2.14 -10.52
C ALA A 55 15.62 -2.99 -10.51
N MET A 56 14.58 -2.47 -9.87
CA MET A 56 13.26 -3.08 -9.81
C MET A 56 12.29 -2.13 -10.48
N ASP A 57 11.46 -2.67 -11.37
CA ASP A 57 10.39 -1.91 -11.99
C ASP A 57 9.15 -1.93 -11.08
N ASP A 58 8.74 -0.75 -10.61
CA ASP A 58 7.53 -0.55 -9.81
C ASP A 58 6.33 -0.07 -10.63
N SER A 59 6.44 0.10 -11.94
CA SER A 59 5.40 0.67 -12.81
C SER A 59 4.02 0.01 -12.64
N ALA A 60 3.97 -1.33 -12.67
CA ALA A 60 2.77 -2.11 -12.48
C ALA A 60 2.18 -1.95 -11.07
N LEU A 61 3.05 -1.98 -10.05
CA LEU A 61 2.66 -1.76 -8.66
C LEU A 61 2.12 -0.34 -8.44
N ARG A 62 2.78 0.69 -9.00
CA ARG A 62 2.37 2.10 -8.91
C ARG A 62 0.99 2.32 -9.50
N THR A 63 0.73 1.74 -10.67
CA THR A 63 -0.58 1.77 -11.33
C THR A 63 -1.66 1.16 -10.44
N HIS A 64 -1.36 0.02 -9.82
CA HIS A 64 -2.28 -0.63 -8.90
C HIS A 64 -2.53 0.20 -7.64
N VAL A 65 -1.47 0.68 -6.98
CA VAL A 65 -1.57 1.50 -5.76
C VAL A 65 -2.40 2.74 -6.04
N ARG A 66 -2.15 3.48 -7.12
CA ARG A 66 -2.94 4.66 -7.51
C ARG A 66 -4.44 4.36 -7.58
N ARG A 67 -4.82 3.23 -8.18
CA ARG A 67 -6.22 2.82 -8.31
C ARG A 67 -6.85 2.49 -6.96
N VAL A 68 -6.11 1.81 -6.07
CA VAL A 68 -6.64 1.41 -4.75
C VAL A 68 -6.67 2.60 -3.78
N ASP A 69 -5.71 3.51 -3.87
CA ASP A 69 -5.64 4.75 -3.08
C ASP A 69 -6.93 5.57 -3.27
N SER A 70 -7.33 5.79 -4.53
CA SER A 70 -8.61 6.47 -4.86
C SER A 70 -9.86 5.74 -4.36
N THR A 71 -9.85 4.41 -4.25
CA THR A 71 -11.01 3.62 -3.77
C THR A 71 -11.08 3.54 -2.25
N THR A 72 -10.00 3.90 -1.55
CA THR A 72 -9.95 3.89 -0.08
C THR A 72 -10.52 5.18 0.49
N THR A 73 -10.28 6.31 -0.20
CA THR A 73 -10.90 7.61 0.15
C THR A 73 -12.42 7.58 0.05
N ASP A 74 -12.97 6.79 -0.88
CA ASP A 74 -14.41 6.67 -1.13
C ASP A 74 -15.14 5.79 -0.09
N ARG A 75 -14.43 4.89 0.61
CA ARG A 75 -15.03 3.94 1.57
C ARG A 75 -14.95 4.36 3.04
N THR A 76 -14.73 5.65 3.33
CA THR A 76 -14.66 6.17 4.71
C THR A 76 -15.92 6.92 5.18
N THR A 77 -17.00 6.95 4.39
CA THR A 77 -18.32 7.37 4.91
C THR A 77 -19.15 6.15 5.32
N ASP A 78 -18.72 5.46 6.38
CA ASP A 78 -19.64 4.70 7.23
C ASP A 78 -19.81 5.53 8.53
N PRO A 79 -20.96 6.20 8.76
CA PRO A 79 -21.20 7.04 9.91
C PRO A 79 -21.61 6.20 11.12
N THR A 80 -20.75 5.28 11.56
CA THR A 80 -21.02 4.50 12.77
C THR A 80 -20.00 4.81 13.85
N GLY A 81 -20.28 5.91 14.58
CA GLY A 81 -20.05 6.00 16.02
C GLY A 81 -18.75 6.65 16.51
N ALA A 82 -18.79 7.96 16.74
CA ALA A 82 -18.27 8.54 17.98
C ALA A 82 -19.05 9.82 18.30
N VAL A 83 -19.88 9.68 19.33
CA VAL A 83 -20.51 10.75 20.10
C VAL A 83 -19.42 11.58 20.76
N ASP A 84 -19.45 12.90 20.56
CA ASP A 84 -18.73 13.82 21.43
C ASP A 84 -19.72 14.83 22.00
N ASP A 85 -19.65 14.92 23.32
CA ASP A 85 -20.60 15.42 24.29
C ASP A 85 -20.91 16.91 24.09
N GLN A 86 -22.15 17.22 23.75
CA GLN A 86 -22.64 18.59 23.75
C GLN A 86 -23.55 18.82 24.95
N LYS A 87 -22.98 19.22 26.09
CA LYS A 87 -23.62 20.27 26.90
C LYS A 87 -22.62 21.21 27.57
N ARG A 88 -22.41 22.29 26.82
CA ARG A 88 -21.89 23.59 27.25
C ARG A 88 -22.70 24.14 28.44
N SER A 89 -21.96 24.59 29.43
CA SER A 89 -22.33 25.56 30.46
C SER A 89 -23.05 26.80 29.89
N THR A 90 -24.25 27.10 30.40
CA THR A 90 -24.90 28.43 30.41
C THR A 90 -25.80 28.45 31.66
N ARG A 91 -25.41 29.08 32.77
CA ARG A 91 -25.59 30.50 33.14
C ARG A 91 -27.05 30.83 33.54
N SER A 92 -27.16 31.30 34.79
CA SER A 92 -28.27 32.01 35.47
C SER A 92 -29.32 31.18 36.21
#